data_AF-A0A7Z9S107-F1
#
_entry.id   AF-A0A7Z9S107-F1
#
_cell.length_a   1.000
_cell.length_b   1.000
_cell.length_c   1.000
_cell.angle_alpha   90.00
_cell.angle_beta   90.00
_cell.angle_gamma   90.00
#
_symmetry.space_group_name_H-M   'P 1'
#
loop_
_entity.id
_entity.type
_entity.pdbx_description
1 polymer ?
#
loop_
_entity_poly.entity_id
_entity_poly.type
_entity_poly.pdbx_seq_one_letter_code
_entity_poly.pdbx_strand_id
1 'polypeptide(L)'
;MMPGTLLYLTDRWPHQPGESFVSNEIRDLAPHFDRLLVLPLAENVDESLPLRDVPDGVEVLDNVRAAAWQRWGRSGFLRRFGMAVVWPGVILSNISKASVRDMLGEVAQVRLLASTVESALDPSSVDAVAAFWLNRGASVAAELKRRHPHLVAFARGHGGDIYAERRGMTHLPLQRETLRLLDGIL
;
A
#
# COMPACT_ATOMS: atom_id res chain seq x y z
N MET A 1 3.03 -26.75 8.07
CA MET A 1 3.33 -25.79 6.99
C MET A 1 2.01 -25.12 6.60
N MET A 2 1.81 -23.81 6.74
CA MET A 2 2.77 -22.74 7.06
C MET A 2 2.02 -21.60 7.76
N PRO A 3 2.37 -21.18 8.98
CA PRO A 3 2.06 -19.82 9.36
C PRO A 3 3.20 -18.96 8.79
N GLY A 4 2.87 -18.11 7.82
CA GLY A 4 3.85 -17.21 7.20
C GLY A 4 3.87 -15.85 7.91
N THR A 5 4.66 -14.93 7.38
CA THR A 5 4.57 -13.51 7.72
C THR A 5 3.75 -12.78 6.67
N LEU A 6 2.67 -12.12 7.10
CA LEU A 6 1.84 -11.27 6.26
C LEU A 6 2.11 -9.80 6.56
N LEU A 7 2.45 -9.03 5.51
CA LEU A 7 2.39 -7.57 5.55
C LEU A 7 1.01 -7.09 5.05
N TYR A 8 0.23 -6.51 5.93
CA TYR A 8 -1.12 -6.04 5.68
C TYR A 8 -1.16 -4.51 5.60
N LEU A 9 -1.45 -3.98 4.42
CA LEU A 9 -1.46 -2.56 4.11
C LEU A 9 -2.88 -2.00 4.29
N THR A 10 -3.01 -0.99 5.15
CA THR A 10 -4.26 -0.28 5.43
C THR A 10 -4.14 1.18 4.99
N ASP A 11 -5.26 1.87 4.82
CA ASP A 11 -5.23 3.32 4.65
C ASP A 11 -4.87 3.96 5.99
N ARG A 12 -5.68 3.76 7.04
CA ARG A 12 -5.50 4.45 8.32
C ARG A 12 -5.48 3.53 9.53
N TRP A 13 -6.15 2.38 9.48
CA TRP A 13 -6.23 1.48 10.63
C TRP A 13 -4.82 1.17 11.20
N PRO A 14 -4.57 1.28 12.52
CA PRO A 14 -5.56 1.38 13.61
C PRO A 14 -6.01 2.80 13.98
N HIS A 15 -5.51 3.82 13.28
CA HIS A 15 -5.82 5.24 13.53
C HIS A 15 -7.26 5.60 13.14
N GLN A 16 -7.81 6.62 13.80
CA GLN A 16 -9.16 7.12 13.55
C GLN A 16 -9.14 8.46 12.78
N PRO A 17 -10.18 8.79 11.98
CA PRO A 17 -11.20 7.88 11.46
C PRO A 17 -10.58 6.99 10.37
N GLY A 18 -10.65 5.68 10.58
CA GLY A 18 -10.09 4.66 9.69
C GLY A 18 -11.11 3.60 9.33
N GLU A 19 -10.67 2.57 8.63
CA GLU A 19 -11.55 1.53 8.12
C GLU A 19 -12.19 0.72 9.25
N SER A 20 -13.52 0.79 9.40
CA SER A 20 -14.23 0.12 10.49
C SER A 20 -14.19 -1.40 10.41
N PHE A 21 -14.17 -1.97 9.21
CA PHE A 21 -14.22 -3.42 9.00
C PHE A 21 -12.87 -4.12 9.23
N VAL A 22 -11.77 -3.38 9.15
CA VAL A 22 -10.40 -3.93 9.27
C VAL A 22 -10.15 -4.55 10.64
N SER A 23 -10.80 -4.05 11.69
CA SER A 23 -10.60 -4.58 13.06
C SER A 23 -11.04 -6.04 13.18
N ASN A 24 -12.16 -6.40 12.56
CA ASN A 24 -12.66 -7.78 12.57
C ASN A 24 -11.78 -8.66 11.67
N GLU A 25 -11.42 -8.16 10.49
CA GLU A 25 -10.58 -8.91 9.57
C GLU A 25 -9.19 -9.21 10.14
N ILE A 26 -8.54 -8.25 10.78
CA ILE A 26 -7.25 -8.47 11.44
C ILE A 26 -7.38 -9.48 12.59
N ARG A 27 -8.46 -9.42 13.36
CA ARG A 27 -8.74 -10.40 14.42
C ARG A 27 -8.91 -11.81 13.87
N ASP A 28 -9.57 -11.94 12.72
CA ASP A 28 -9.80 -13.23 12.08
C ASP A 28 -8.54 -13.73 11.35
N LEU A 29 -7.71 -12.83 10.80
CA LEU A 29 -6.47 -13.17 10.09
C LEU A 29 -5.31 -13.53 11.03
N ALA A 30 -5.15 -12.82 12.14
CA ALA A 30 -3.98 -12.96 13.03
C ALA A 30 -3.68 -14.42 13.45
N PRO A 31 -4.68 -15.26 13.82
CA PRO A 31 -4.43 -16.66 14.20
C PRO A 31 -3.90 -17.56 13.07
N HIS A 32 -3.94 -17.10 11.82
CA HIS A 32 -3.53 -17.89 10.65
C HIS A 32 -2.09 -17.59 10.19
N PHE A 33 -1.41 -16.62 10.80
CA PHE A 33 -0.05 -16.22 10.47
C PHE A 33 0.85 -16.28 11.70
N ASP A 34 2.15 -16.54 11.49
CA ASP A 34 3.14 -16.50 12.58
C ASP A 34 3.36 -15.06 13.01
N ARG A 35 3.31 -14.14 12.04
CA ARG A 35 3.40 -12.70 12.24
C ARG A 35 2.45 -11.98 11.30
N LEU A 36 1.65 -11.08 11.88
CA LEU A 36 0.83 -10.14 11.12
C LEU A 36 1.40 -8.72 11.30
N LEU A 37 2.07 -8.22 10.28
CA LEU A 37 2.62 -6.86 10.26
C LEU A 37 1.60 -5.94 9.60
N VAL A 38 1.14 -4.91 10.28
CA VAL A 38 0.14 -3.97 9.73
C VAL A 38 0.77 -2.62 9.48
N LEU A 39 0.72 -2.15 8.24
CA LEU A 39 1.28 -0.86 7.85
C LEU A 39 0.16 0.10 7.40
N PRO A 40 -0.21 1.08 8.25
CA PRO A 40 -1.03 2.20 7.82
C PRO A 40 -0.25 3.10 6.87
N LEU A 41 -0.88 3.47 5.75
CA LEU A 41 -0.24 4.26 4.70
C LEU A 41 -0.64 5.73 4.70
N ALA A 42 -1.64 6.17 5.46
CA ALA A 42 -2.06 7.55 5.48
C ALA A 42 -0.94 8.50 5.93
N GLU A 43 -0.83 9.64 5.26
CA GLU A 43 0.13 10.70 5.62
C GLU A 43 -0.23 11.36 6.93
N ASN A 44 -1.52 11.70 7.08
CA ASN A 44 -2.04 12.37 8.24
C ASN A 44 -2.97 11.42 9.00
N VAL A 45 -2.65 11.21 10.26
CA VAL A 45 -3.49 10.52 11.24
C VAL A 45 -3.76 11.47 12.40
N ASP A 46 -4.91 11.32 13.03
CA ASP A 46 -5.25 12.11 14.21
C ASP A 46 -4.71 11.39 15.46
N GLU A 47 -3.52 11.80 15.90
CA GLU A 47 -2.88 11.25 17.10
C GLU A 47 -3.59 11.63 18.40
N SER A 48 -4.56 12.57 18.35
CA SER A 48 -5.37 12.91 19.52
C SER A 48 -6.48 11.90 19.80
N LEU A 49 -6.85 11.10 18.80
CA LEU A 49 -7.85 10.04 18.94
C LEU A 49 -7.20 8.74 19.42
N PRO A 50 -7.90 7.95 20.25
CA PRO A 50 -7.38 6.66 20.67
C PRO A 50 -7.25 5.71 19.49
N LEU A 51 -6.23 4.86 19.51
CA LEU A 51 -6.12 3.77 18.53
C LEU A 51 -7.23 2.75 18.76
N ARG A 52 -7.62 2.06 17.69
CA ARG A 52 -8.47 0.86 17.80
C ARG A 52 -7.68 -0.26 18.48
N ASP A 53 -8.40 -1.16 19.15
CA ASP A 53 -7.82 -2.34 19.78
C ASP A 53 -7.06 -3.19 18.74
N VAL A 54 -5.79 -3.40 19.01
CA VAL A 54 -4.89 -4.25 18.21
C VAL A 54 -4.84 -5.63 18.88
N PRO A 55 -5.22 -6.72 18.18
CA PRO A 55 -5.12 -8.06 18.74
C PRO A 55 -3.69 -8.49 19.06
N ASP A 56 -3.54 -9.45 19.97
CA ASP A 56 -2.23 -10.08 20.26
C ASP A 56 -1.63 -10.70 18.99
N GLY A 57 -0.30 -10.63 18.86
CA GLY A 57 0.42 -11.16 17.69
C GLY A 57 0.40 -10.25 16.45
N VAL A 58 -0.22 -9.07 16.54
CA VAL A 58 -0.23 -8.06 15.47
C VAL A 58 0.77 -6.95 15.78
N GLU A 59 1.67 -6.68 14.84
CA GLU A 59 2.67 -5.62 14.93
C GLU A 59 2.27 -4.45 14.03
N VAL A 60 1.97 -3.28 14.61
CA VAL A 60 1.65 -2.08 13.83
C VAL A 60 2.92 -1.29 13.53
N LEU A 61 3.22 -1.14 12.25
CA LEU A 61 4.45 -0.53 11.72
C LEU A 61 4.36 1.00 11.61
N ASP A 62 3.91 1.68 12.67
CA ASP A 62 3.75 3.14 12.68
C ASP A 62 5.09 3.90 12.53
N ASN A 63 6.18 3.32 13.02
CA ASN A 63 7.54 3.83 12.81
C ASN A 63 7.91 3.83 11.31
N VAL A 64 7.55 2.79 10.56
CA VAL A 64 7.79 2.68 9.13
C VAL A 64 6.96 3.69 8.36
N ARG A 65 5.68 3.86 8.73
CA ARG A 65 4.81 4.92 8.21
C ARG A 65 5.44 6.30 8.42
N ALA A 66 5.82 6.62 9.67
CA ALA A 66 6.39 7.92 10.02
C ALA A 66 7.69 8.20 9.24
N ALA A 67 8.57 7.20 9.12
CA ALA A 67 9.79 7.29 8.32
C ALA A 67 9.48 7.54 6.83
N ALA A 68 8.45 6.91 6.28
CA ALA A 68 8.06 7.09 4.89
C ALA A 68 7.60 8.52 4.62
N TRP A 69 6.73 9.07 5.47
CA TRP A 69 6.22 10.43 5.31
C TRP A 69 7.26 11.50 5.63
N GLN A 70 8.16 11.26 6.58
CA GLN A 70 9.33 12.11 6.79
C GLN A 70 10.23 12.12 5.54
N ARG A 71 10.49 10.96 4.94
CA ARG A 71 11.27 10.83 3.70
C ARG A 71 10.56 11.50 2.53
N TRP A 72 9.24 11.41 2.44
CA TRP A 72 8.42 12.11 1.44
C TRP A 72 8.52 13.63 1.57
N GLY A 73 8.31 14.16 2.79
CA GLY A 73 8.41 15.59 3.08
C GLY A 73 9.79 16.17 2.77
N ARG A 74 10.86 15.40 2.99
CA ARG A 74 12.24 15.79 2.65
C ARG A 74 12.60 15.59 1.17
N SER A 75 11.75 14.94 0.38
CA SER A 75 12.02 14.69 -1.03
C SER A 75 11.64 15.91 -1.87
N GLY A 76 12.64 16.64 -2.36
CA GLY A 76 12.42 17.72 -3.34
C GLY A 76 11.95 17.20 -4.71
N PHE A 77 11.57 18.12 -5.59
CA PHE A 77 11.01 17.83 -6.92
C PHE A 77 11.88 16.86 -7.75
N LEU A 78 13.19 17.10 -7.83
CA LEU A 78 14.12 16.27 -8.62
C LEU A 78 14.15 14.81 -8.16
N ARG A 79 14.13 14.58 -6.84
CA ARG A 79 14.12 13.22 -6.28
C ARG A 79 12.80 12.51 -6.57
N ARG A 80 11.67 13.21 -6.43
CA ARG A 80 10.34 12.67 -6.76
C ARG A 80 10.25 12.32 -8.24
N PHE A 81 10.76 13.19 -9.11
CA PHE A 81 10.83 12.94 -10.55
C PHE A 81 11.70 11.72 -10.88
N GLY A 82 12.90 11.63 -10.32
CA GLY A 82 13.80 10.49 -10.54
C GLY A 82 13.19 9.14 -10.14
N MET A 83 12.39 9.10 -9.07
CA MET A 83 11.65 7.89 -8.70
C MET A 83 10.58 7.52 -9.73
N ALA A 84 9.90 8.51 -10.31
CA ALA A 84 8.80 8.29 -11.23
C ALA A 84 9.24 7.83 -12.63
N VAL A 85 10.38 8.32 -13.13
CA VAL A 85 10.88 8.04 -14.49
C VAL A 85 11.25 6.57 -14.72
N VAL A 86 11.37 5.76 -13.65
CA VAL A 86 11.74 4.34 -13.75
C VAL A 86 10.64 3.48 -14.38
N TRP A 87 9.40 3.98 -14.50
CA TRP A 87 8.26 3.27 -15.11
C TRP A 87 7.72 3.96 -16.38
N PRO A 88 8.55 4.11 -17.44
CA PRO A 88 8.12 4.86 -18.63
C PRO A 88 6.91 4.22 -19.32
N GLY A 89 6.82 2.88 -19.36
CA GLY A 89 5.68 2.17 -19.94
C GLY A 89 4.36 2.38 -19.20
N VAL A 90 4.40 2.56 -17.88
CA VAL A 90 3.20 2.82 -17.06
C VAL A 90 2.74 4.27 -17.26
N ILE A 91 3.68 5.21 -17.33
CA ILE A 91 3.37 6.62 -17.62
C ILE A 91 2.80 6.77 -19.04
N LEU A 92 3.47 6.19 -20.04
CA LEU A 92 3.06 6.26 -21.45
C LEU A 92 1.70 5.62 -21.70
N SER A 93 1.40 4.49 -21.04
CA SER A 93 0.10 3.81 -21.19
C SER A 93 -1.07 4.53 -20.53
N ASN A 94 -0.80 5.58 -19.73
CA ASN A 94 -1.80 6.38 -19.02
C ASN A 94 -1.75 7.88 -19.35
N ILE A 95 -0.92 8.30 -20.32
CA ILE A 95 -0.72 9.72 -20.65
C ILE A 95 -1.96 10.40 -21.23
N SER A 96 -2.80 9.64 -21.94
CA SER A 96 -4.08 10.13 -22.47
C SER A 96 -5.20 10.09 -21.44
N LYS A 97 -4.88 9.70 -20.21
CA LYS A 97 -5.85 9.24 -19.23
C LYS A 97 -5.80 10.05 -17.93
N ALA A 98 -4.63 10.15 -17.31
CA ALA A 98 -4.44 11.01 -16.15
C ALA A 98 -3.47 12.15 -16.48
N SER A 99 -3.51 13.23 -15.70
CA SER A 99 -2.45 14.23 -15.71
C SER A 99 -1.12 13.52 -15.46
N VAL A 100 -0.13 13.73 -16.35
CA VAL A 100 1.22 13.17 -16.21
C VAL A 100 1.81 13.52 -14.86
N ARG A 101 1.54 14.73 -14.36
CA ARG A 101 2.02 15.18 -13.04
C ARG A 101 1.47 14.32 -11.92
N ASP A 102 0.16 14.06 -11.92
CA ASP A 102 -0.49 13.24 -10.90
C ASP A 102 0.02 11.81 -10.99
N MET A 103 0.25 11.34 -12.22
CA MET A 103 0.78 10.02 -12.46
C MET A 103 2.21 9.87 -11.87
N LEU A 104 3.10 10.81 -12.20
CA LEU A 104 4.46 10.85 -11.67
C LEU A 104 4.45 10.95 -10.14
N GLY A 105 3.53 11.73 -9.57
CA GLY A 105 3.35 11.87 -8.12
C GLY A 105 3.01 10.54 -7.46
N GLU A 106 2.03 9.81 -7.99
CA GLU A 106 1.63 8.51 -7.45
C GLU A 106 2.73 7.44 -7.60
N VAL A 107 3.39 7.34 -8.76
CA VAL A 107 4.55 6.42 -8.91
C VAL A 107 5.64 6.74 -7.90
N ALA A 108 5.97 8.01 -7.73
CA ALA A 108 6.99 8.45 -6.80
C ALA A 108 6.63 8.09 -5.35
N GLN A 109 5.37 8.27 -4.93
CA GLN A 109 4.91 7.90 -3.59
C GLN A 109 4.96 6.39 -3.40
N VAL A 110 4.38 5.61 -4.31
CA VAL A 110 4.36 4.13 -4.24
C VAL A 110 5.77 3.57 -4.11
N ARG A 111 6.71 4.06 -4.93
CA ARG A 111 8.09 3.58 -4.88
C ARG A 111 8.80 3.97 -3.59
N LEU A 112 8.54 5.18 -3.08
CA LEU A 112 9.13 5.64 -1.82
C LEU A 112 8.60 4.83 -0.64
N LEU A 113 7.29 4.56 -0.59
CA LEU A 113 6.66 3.72 0.42
C LEU A 113 7.27 2.31 0.37
N ALA A 114 7.28 1.67 -0.80
CA ALA A 114 7.90 0.35 -1.00
C ALA A 114 9.38 0.32 -0.57
N SER A 115 10.17 1.33 -0.95
CA SER A 115 11.58 1.40 -0.50
C SER A 115 11.74 1.64 0.99
N THR A 116 10.76 2.28 1.64
CA THR A 116 10.81 2.47 3.09
C THR A 116 10.49 1.16 3.81
N VAL A 117 9.54 0.38 3.29
CA VAL A 117 9.27 -0.98 3.75
C VAL A 117 10.54 -1.84 3.63
N GLU A 118 11.20 -1.85 2.47
CA GLU A 118 12.45 -2.60 2.25
C GLU A 118 13.61 -2.14 3.13
N SER A 119 13.59 -0.90 3.61
CA SER A 119 14.63 -0.40 4.53
C SER A 119 14.37 -0.81 5.98
N ALA A 120 13.12 -1.15 6.31
CA ALA A 120 12.68 -1.45 7.67
C ALA A 120 12.48 -2.96 7.91
N LEU A 121 12.13 -3.70 6.88
CA LEU A 121 11.87 -5.14 6.92
C LEU A 121 12.80 -5.85 5.94
N ASP A 122 13.21 -7.07 6.29
CA ASP A 122 13.84 -7.99 5.34
C ASP A 122 12.73 -8.61 4.45
N PRO A 123 12.70 -8.32 3.14
CA PRO A 123 11.66 -8.85 2.25
C PRO A 123 11.66 -10.37 2.15
N SER A 124 12.79 -11.04 2.44
CA SER A 124 12.86 -12.51 2.47
C SER A 124 12.19 -13.12 3.70
N SER A 125 11.91 -12.33 4.73
CA SER A 125 11.16 -12.74 5.93
C SER A 125 9.65 -12.55 5.80
N VAL A 126 9.17 -12.00 4.67
CA VAL A 126 7.76 -11.78 4.38
C VAL A 126 7.34 -12.75 3.29
N ASP A 127 6.23 -13.46 3.50
CA ASP A 127 5.71 -14.44 2.55
C ASP A 127 4.62 -13.84 1.65
N ALA A 128 3.82 -12.93 2.22
CA ALA A 128 2.70 -12.32 1.53
C ALA A 128 2.52 -10.84 1.87
N VAL A 129 1.97 -10.09 0.92
CA VAL A 129 1.54 -8.70 1.10
C VAL A 129 0.09 -8.57 0.67
N ALA A 130 -0.78 -8.09 1.55
CA ALA A 130 -2.16 -7.81 1.20
C ALA A 130 -2.51 -6.35 1.46
N ALA A 131 -3.35 -5.76 0.63
CA ALA A 131 -3.91 -4.43 0.87
C ALA A 131 -5.41 -4.52 1.14
N PHE A 132 -5.89 -3.79 2.16
CA PHE A 132 -7.31 -3.81 2.47
C PHE A 132 -8.17 -3.23 1.34
N TRP A 133 -7.68 -2.21 0.63
CA TRP A 133 -8.36 -1.65 -0.53
C TRP A 133 -7.47 -1.61 -1.77
N LEU A 134 -8.11 -1.63 -2.94
CA LEU A 134 -7.48 -1.57 -4.25
C LEU A 134 -7.14 -0.12 -4.60
N ASN A 135 -6.37 0.51 -3.72
CA ASN A 135 -5.93 1.89 -3.79
C ASN A 135 -4.38 1.94 -3.76
N ARG A 136 -3.80 3.02 -3.21
CA ARG A 136 -2.34 3.16 -3.06
C ARG A 136 -1.70 1.96 -2.35
N GLY A 137 -2.36 1.37 -1.34
CA GLY A 137 -1.87 0.17 -0.66
C GLY A 137 -1.67 -0.99 -1.64
N ALA A 138 -2.66 -1.23 -2.50
CA ALA A 138 -2.52 -2.26 -3.53
C ALA A 138 -1.39 -1.96 -4.53
N SER A 139 -1.20 -0.68 -4.92
CA SER A 139 -0.06 -0.31 -5.77
C SER A 139 1.29 -0.50 -5.08
N VAL A 140 1.37 -0.28 -3.76
CA VAL A 140 2.57 -0.60 -2.96
C VAL A 140 2.80 -2.11 -2.90
N ALA A 141 1.75 -2.91 -2.66
CA ALA A 141 1.85 -4.37 -2.69
C ALA A 141 2.34 -4.89 -4.07
N ALA A 142 1.76 -4.36 -5.15
CA ALA A 142 2.18 -4.67 -6.51
C ALA A 142 3.65 -4.30 -6.78
N GLU A 143 4.10 -3.13 -6.33
CA GLU A 143 5.50 -2.71 -6.48
C GLU A 143 6.46 -3.57 -5.65
N LEU A 144 6.09 -3.94 -4.42
CA LEU A 144 6.89 -4.86 -3.59
C LEU A 144 7.02 -6.22 -4.27
N LYS A 145 5.94 -6.81 -4.77
CA LYS A 145 5.98 -8.07 -5.51
C LYS A 145 6.81 -7.97 -6.79
N ARG A 146 6.71 -6.86 -7.53
CA ARG A 146 7.54 -6.65 -8.73
C ARG A 146 9.05 -6.66 -8.38
N ARG A 147 9.43 -6.18 -7.21
CA ARG A 147 10.82 -6.19 -6.72
C ARG A 147 11.22 -7.52 -6.09
N HIS A 148 10.27 -8.21 -5.48
CA HIS A 148 10.43 -9.46 -4.73
C HIS A 148 9.42 -10.50 -5.23
N PRO A 149 9.73 -11.21 -6.34
CA PRO A 149 8.76 -12.09 -7.01
C PRO A 149 8.28 -13.29 -6.20
N HIS A 150 8.91 -13.59 -5.05
CA HIS A 150 8.46 -14.64 -4.14
C HIS A 150 7.22 -14.24 -3.33
N LEU A 151 6.96 -12.94 -3.21
CA LEU A 151 5.81 -12.43 -2.44
C LEU A 151 4.50 -12.77 -3.15
N VAL A 152 3.59 -13.37 -2.39
CA VAL A 152 2.19 -13.50 -2.80
C VAL A 152 1.46 -12.19 -2.51
N ALA A 153 0.79 -11.59 -3.48
CA ALA A 153 0.20 -10.26 -3.35
C ALA A 153 -1.30 -10.18 -3.69
N PHE A 154 -2.11 -9.69 -2.75
CA PHE A 154 -3.56 -9.54 -2.91
C PHE A 154 -4.06 -8.15 -2.50
N ALA A 155 -5.26 -7.78 -2.94
CA ALA A 155 -5.97 -6.63 -2.41
C ALA A 155 -7.48 -6.89 -2.39
N ARG A 156 -8.25 -6.26 -1.50
CA ARG A 156 -9.72 -6.22 -1.71
C ARG A 156 -10.09 -5.07 -2.62
N GLY A 157 -11.17 -5.21 -3.38
CA GLY A 157 -11.73 -4.13 -4.18
C GLY A 157 -13.11 -3.74 -3.71
N HIS A 158 -13.37 -2.46 -3.44
CA HIS A 158 -14.74 -1.96 -3.40
C HIS A 158 -15.12 -1.25 -4.70
N GLY A 159 -16.41 -1.00 -4.93
CA GLY A 159 -16.89 -0.44 -6.20
C GLY A 159 -16.15 0.84 -6.64
N GLY A 160 -15.78 1.74 -5.72
CA GLY A 160 -15.02 2.95 -6.05
C GLY A 160 -13.56 2.72 -6.51
N ASP A 161 -13.00 1.53 -6.25
CA ASP A 161 -11.63 1.16 -6.64
C ASP A 161 -11.57 0.43 -7.98
N ILE A 162 -12.72 -0.02 -8.46
CA ILE A 162 -12.89 -0.72 -9.72
C ILE A 162 -13.39 0.26 -10.79
N TYR A 163 -14.36 1.10 -10.42
CA TYR A 163 -15.10 1.98 -11.32
C TYR A 163 -14.68 3.45 -11.14
N ALA A 164 -13.87 3.96 -12.09
CA ALA A 164 -13.35 5.32 -12.06
C ALA A 164 -14.46 6.39 -12.02
N GLU A 165 -15.58 6.12 -12.70
CA GLU A 165 -16.75 6.99 -12.78
C GLU A 165 -17.37 7.27 -11.41
N ARG A 166 -17.28 6.32 -10.47
CA ARG A 166 -17.78 6.50 -9.09
C ARG A 166 -16.95 7.50 -8.29
N ARG A 167 -15.74 7.82 -8.76
CA ARG A 167 -14.84 8.83 -8.20
C ARG A 167 -14.82 10.12 -9.02
N GLY A 168 -15.68 10.24 -10.04
CA GLY A 168 -15.66 11.36 -10.99
C GLY A 168 -14.38 11.40 -11.82
N MET A 169 -13.68 10.27 -11.94
CA MET A 169 -12.43 10.15 -12.68
C MET A 169 -12.69 9.41 -13.99
N THR A 170 -11.98 9.78 -15.04
CA THR A 170 -12.03 9.02 -16.30
C THR A 170 -11.28 7.69 -16.15
N HIS A 171 -10.30 7.61 -15.25
CA HIS A 171 -9.50 6.40 -14.96
C HIS A 171 -8.83 6.50 -13.59
N LEU A 172 -8.52 5.35 -13.00
CA LEU A 172 -7.81 5.26 -11.73
C LEU A 172 -6.28 5.15 -11.98
N PRO A 173 -5.46 6.03 -11.39
CA PRO A 173 -4.00 5.96 -11.53
C PRO A 173 -3.46 4.61 -11.08
N LEU A 174 -2.47 4.09 -11.81
CA LEU A 174 -1.78 2.80 -11.54
C LEU A 174 -2.67 1.54 -11.53
N GLN A 175 -3.99 1.65 -11.67
CA GLN A 175 -4.90 0.52 -11.51
C GLN A 175 -4.54 -0.62 -12.45
N ARG A 176 -4.39 -0.35 -13.75
CA ARG A 176 -4.03 -1.39 -14.74
C ARG A 176 -2.76 -2.15 -14.36
N GLU A 177 -1.72 -1.44 -13.94
CA GLU A 177 -0.44 -2.07 -13.61
C GLU A 177 -0.50 -2.82 -12.28
N THR A 178 -1.21 -2.25 -11.31
CA THR A 178 -1.49 -2.89 -10.01
C THR A 178 -2.18 -4.23 -10.25
N LEU A 179 -3.26 -4.25 -11.03
CA LEU A 179 -4.02 -5.45 -11.38
C LEU A 179 -3.19 -6.50 -12.12
N ARG A 180 -2.25 -6.06 -12.98
CA ARG A 180 -1.36 -6.95 -13.73
C ARG A 180 -0.35 -7.66 -12.83
N LEU A 181 0.04 -7.04 -11.71
CA LEU A 181 1.09 -7.51 -10.82
C LEU A 181 0.56 -8.33 -9.64
N LEU A 182 -0.61 -7.98 -9.09
CA LEU A 182 -1.24 -8.75 -8.02
C LEU A 182 -1.57 -10.19 -8.47
N ASP A 183 -1.57 -11.14 -7.53
CA ASP A 183 -2.04 -12.51 -7.75
C ASP A 183 -3.56 -12.60 -7.77
N GLY A 184 -4.25 -11.67 -7.10
CA GLY A 184 -5.70 -11.64 -7.09
C GLY A 184 -6.29 -10.42 -6.41
N ILE A 185 -7.60 -10.26 -6.61
CA ILE A 185 -8.45 -9.33 -5.90
C ILE A 185 -9.50 -10.14 -5.15
N LEU A 186 -9.76 -9.76 -3.90
CA LEU A 186 -10.78 -10.36 -3.03
C LEU A 186 -12.05 -9.50 -3.00
#